data_AF-A0A7X7MVA8-F1
#
_entry.id   AF-A0A7X7MVA8-F1
#
_cell.length_a   1.000
_cell.length_b   1.000
_cell.length_c   1.000
_cell.angle_alpha   90.00
_cell.angle_beta   90.00
_cell.angle_gamma   90.00
#
_symmetry.space_group_name_H-M   'P 1'
#
loop_
_entity.id
_entity.type
_entity.pdbx_description
1 polymer ?
#
loop_
_entity_poly.entity_id
_entity_poly.type
_entity_poly.pdbx_seq_one_letter_code
_entity_poly.pdbx_strand_id
1 'polypeptide(L)'
;MSEMKIFLEKIRSCWDGENEITIDEARKVVKEINEFLYTNYPGIGDTFALGSSYPYFSDFHRYWEENHKEILNIKINETKCESVADVMHGIFVETEGQTFTNIWNMFGLSNEEVCRVRMLTANQDFRGSRSFEELAKIYEDDPTIFDLEKIQSSPDEFIKDIGAAKLSQNDKRISYAKNLVNLLIEKETEPFAILEKYNNSVMGFKDDLLARQTGYGNKKADMFIRDMIVLNIWNDVTGFEEINVASDVNTMKVALRTGIIETEIPLVSSFLDIFCYQYGDVDDMNASAWRKVWEIWKEKYPTECIKSPCLMDYFIYDVVGKQFCKPTLAIFKCDECEHTFKWHSGRNKTCQVCHAAGIKNVRATKIASVMPCMDEEGSIAIQKSKFVSQEGLMPYLQACPFKTICDSTNKRFLEPPKSISILGQTGWTSAYAEKDKGGGGLMS
;
A
#
# COMPACT_ATOMS: atom_id res chain seq x y z
N MET A 1 -15.59 -22.16 15.29
CA MET A 1 -16.11 -21.79 16.65
C MET A 1 -15.73 -22.78 17.75
N SER A 2 -15.65 -24.08 17.46
CA SER A 2 -15.29 -25.13 18.45
C SER A 2 -13.90 -24.95 19.05
N GLU A 3 -12.92 -24.52 18.25
CA GLU A 3 -11.51 -24.37 18.61
C GLU A 3 -11.33 -23.36 19.74
N MET A 4 -11.85 -22.15 19.54
CA MET A 4 -11.78 -21.07 20.53
C MET A 4 -12.51 -21.46 21.82
N LYS A 5 -13.67 -22.13 21.71
CA LYS A 5 -14.39 -22.62 22.89
C LYS A 5 -13.55 -23.63 23.68
N ILE A 6 -12.98 -24.64 23.00
CA ILE A 6 -12.12 -25.65 23.64
C ILE A 6 -10.91 -24.99 24.30
N PHE A 7 -10.24 -24.06 23.61
CA PHE A 7 -9.12 -23.31 24.15
C PHE A 7 -9.50 -22.57 25.44
N LEU A 8 -10.62 -21.84 25.44
CA LEU A 8 -11.09 -21.10 26.63
C LEU A 8 -11.47 -22.03 27.79
N GLU A 9 -12.08 -23.18 27.51
CA GLU A 9 -12.40 -24.19 28.53
C GLU A 9 -11.12 -24.76 29.18
N LYS A 10 -10.08 -25.03 28.40
CA LYS A 10 -8.79 -25.48 28.92
C LYS A 10 -8.04 -24.40 29.69
N ILE A 11 -8.05 -23.16 29.24
CA ILE A 11 -7.45 -22.05 29.99
C ILE A 11 -8.14 -21.88 31.35
N ARG A 12 -9.47 -21.95 31.39
CA ARG A 12 -10.25 -21.88 32.64
C ARG A 12 -9.97 -23.05 33.58
N SER A 13 -9.65 -24.24 33.08
CA SER A 13 -9.31 -25.36 33.94
C SER A 13 -7.90 -25.30 34.51
N CYS A 14 -7.06 -24.37 34.02
CA CYS A 14 -5.69 -24.19 34.51
C CYS A 14 -5.61 -23.38 35.80
N TRP A 15 -6.63 -22.59 36.16
CA TRP A 15 -6.63 -21.72 37.32
C TRP A 15 -8.07 -21.48 37.82
N ASP A 16 -8.29 -21.62 39.13
CA ASP A 16 -9.61 -21.47 39.76
C ASP A 16 -10.08 -20.02 39.92
N GLY A 17 -9.21 -19.04 39.68
CA GLY A 17 -9.55 -17.62 39.69
C GLY A 17 -9.57 -16.97 41.08
N GLU A 18 -9.29 -17.72 42.15
CA GLU A 18 -9.47 -17.25 43.53
C GLU A 18 -8.16 -16.78 44.19
N ASN A 19 -7.01 -17.28 43.74
CA ASN A 19 -5.69 -17.02 44.34
C ASN A 19 -4.65 -16.51 43.32
N GLU A 20 -3.51 -15.98 43.78
CA GLU A 20 -2.36 -15.71 42.91
C GLU A 20 -1.95 -16.98 42.17
N ILE A 21 -1.71 -16.86 40.86
CA ILE A 21 -1.35 -17.98 40.01
C ILE A 21 -0.02 -18.60 40.46
N THR A 22 -0.01 -19.91 40.71
CA THR A 22 1.22 -20.64 41.00
C THR A 22 2.03 -20.84 39.74
N ILE A 23 3.34 -21.10 39.88
CA ILE A 23 4.21 -21.39 38.74
C ILE A 23 3.74 -22.62 37.95
N ASP A 24 3.16 -23.63 38.61
CA ASP A 24 2.66 -24.83 37.94
C ASP A 24 1.39 -24.57 37.12
N GLU A 25 0.51 -23.70 37.58
CA GLU A 25 -0.65 -23.24 36.81
C GLU A 25 -0.23 -22.37 35.63
N ALA A 26 0.72 -21.45 35.85
CA ALA A 26 1.29 -20.63 34.79
C ALA A 26 1.92 -21.50 33.68
N ARG A 27 2.62 -22.59 34.03
CA ARG A 27 3.16 -23.56 33.07
C ARG A 27 2.06 -24.19 32.20
N LYS A 28 0.92 -24.56 32.80
CA LYS A 28 -0.23 -25.12 32.06
C LYS A 28 -0.84 -24.08 31.11
N VAL A 29 -1.03 -22.85 31.57
CA VAL A 29 -1.54 -21.75 30.73
C VAL A 29 -0.62 -21.50 29.53
N VAL A 30 0.70 -21.39 29.75
CA VAL A 30 1.67 -21.19 28.67
C VAL A 30 1.64 -22.35 27.68
N LYS A 31 1.52 -23.60 28.16
CA LYS A 31 1.38 -24.78 27.30
C LYS A 31 0.14 -24.68 26.40
N GLU A 32 -1.03 -24.36 26.96
CA GLU A 32 -2.28 -24.29 26.18
C GLU A 32 -2.28 -23.13 25.17
N ILE A 33 -1.68 -21.99 25.52
CA ILE A 33 -1.46 -20.88 24.57
C ILE A 33 -0.58 -21.35 23.41
N ASN A 34 0.53 -22.03 23.70
CA ASN A 34 1.44 -22.53 22.68
C ASN A 34 0.75 -23.56 21.78
N GLU A 35 -0.01 -24.50 22.37
CA GLU A 35 -0.73 -25.51 21.59
C GLU A 35 -1.74 -24.87 20.63
N PHE A 36 -2.55 -23.93 21.13
CA PHE A 36 -3.60 -23.30 20.34
C PHE A 36 -3.05 -22.41 19.23
N LEU A 37 -1.98 -21.64 19.50
CA LEU A 37 -1.45 -20.67 18.56
C LEU A 37 -0.41 -21.26 17.60
N TYR A 38 0.44 -22.21 18.05
CA TYR A 38 1.71 -22.51 17.38
C TYR A 38 2.02 -24.01 17.19
N THR A 39 1.08 -24.92 17.43
CA THR A 39 1.31 -26.35 17.19
C THR A 39 0.33 -26.96 16.20
N ASN A 40 0.84 -27.86 15.36
CA ASN A 40 0.03 -28.69 14.48
C ASN A 40 0.01 -30.16 14.94
N TYR A 41 -0.89 -30.94 14.35
CA TYR A 41 -1.02 -32.37 14.60
C TYR A 41 -1.64 -33.09 13.38
N PRO A 42 -1.41 -34.42 13.22
CA PRO A 42 -2.03 -35.19 12.14
C PRO A 42 -3.56 -35.10 12.18
N GLY A 43 -4.17 -34.74 11.05
CA GLY A 43 -5.63 -34.61 10.93
C GLY A 43 -6.20 -33.25 11.34
N ILE A 44 -5.36 -32.23 11.57
CA ILE A 44 -5.81 -30.84 11.81
C ILE A 44 -6.59 -30.23 10.63
N GLY A 45 -6.42 -30.80 9.43
CA GLY A 45 -7.00 -30.32 8.17
C GLY A 45 -6.01 -29.45 7.38
N ASP A 46 -6.47 -28.97 6.24
CA ASP A 46 -5.68 -28.16 5.32
C ASP A 46 -6.38 -26.83 4.97
N THR A 47 -5.56 -25.82 4.69
CA THR A 47 -5.95 -24.58 4.02
C THR A 47 -5.49 -24.59 2.56
N PHE A 48 -6.13 -23.81 1.70
CA PHE A 48 -5.73 -23.66 0.30
C PHE A 48 -5.18 -22.27 0.04
N ALA A 49 -3.92 -22.21 -0.40
CA ALA A 49 -3.27 -20.95 -0.71
C ALA A 49 -2.26 -21.12 -1.84
N LEU A 50 -2.05 -20.07 -2.64
CA LEU A 50 -1.09 -20.07 -3.75
C LEU A 50 -1.24 -21.27 -4.73
N GLY A 51 -2.46 -21.78 -4.92
CA GLY A 51 -2.73 -22.90 -5.82
C GLY A 51 -2.35 -24.27 -5.26
N SER A 52 -2.08 -24.38 -3.95
CA SER A 52 -1.69 -25.63 -3.28
C SER A 52 -2.39 -25.77 -1.93
N SER A 53 -2.53 -27.02 -1.49
CA SER A 53 -3.06 -27.36 -0.16
C SER A 53 -1.92 -27.42 0.85
N TYR A 54 -2.10 -26.82 2.02
CA TYR A 54 -1.14 -26.82 3.12
C TYR A 54 -1.85 -27.19 4.43
N PRO A 55 -1.24 -28.02 5.29
CA PRO A 55 -1.81 -28.29 6.61
C PRO A 55 -1.99 -27.01 7.42
N TYR A 56 -3.06 -26.94 8.21
CA TYR A 56 -3.20 -25.86 9.19
C TYR A 56 -2.01 -25.86 10.15
N PHE A 57 -1.49 -24.67 10.39
CA PHE A 57 -0.42 -24.40 11.35
C PHE A 57 -0.82 -24.65 12.81
N SER A 58 -2.08 -24.35 13.15
CA SER A 58 -2.62 -24.47 14.49
C SER A 58 -4.14 -24.41 14.49
N ASP A 59 -4.77 -24.76 15.62
CA ASP A 59 -6.21 -24.61 15.78
C ASP A 59 -6.65 -23.14 15.68
N PHE A 60 -5.81 -22.20 16.14
CA PHE A 60 -6.07 -20.79 15.95
C PHE A 60 -6.07 -20.39 14.48
N HIS A 61 -5.13 -20.90 13.67
CA HIS A 61 -5.11 -20.61 12.24
C HIS A 61 -6.41 -21.04 11.56
N ARG A 62 -6.88 -22.27 11.82
CA ARG A 62 -8.18 -22.77 11.31
C ARG A 62 -9.33 -21.88 11.75
N TYR A 63 -9.37 -21.55 13.05
CA TYR A 63 -10.39 -20.65 13.59
C TYR A 63 -10.34 -19.26 12.96
N TRP A 64 -9.16 -18.70 12.75
CA TRP A 64 -8.98 -17.36 12.19
C TRP A 64 -9.43 -17.30 10.73
N GLU A 65 -9.00 -18.25 9.89
CA GLU A 65 -9.45 -18.37 8.50
C GLU A 65 -10.98 -18.36 8.39
N GLU A 66 -11.67 -19.11 9.25
CA GLU A 66 -13.13 -19.20 9.24
C GLU A 66 -13.85 -17.97 9.81
N ASN A 67 -13.29 -17.30 10.83
CA ASN A 67 -14.05 -16.36 11.67
C ASN A 67 -13.56 -14.90 11.62
N HIS A 68 -12.40 -14.60 11.01
CA HIS A 68 -11.80 -13.26 11.00
C HIS A 68 -12.76 -12.17 10.51
N LYS A 69 -13.54 -12.42 9.46
CA LYS A 69 -14.53 -11.48 8.90
C LYS A 69 -15.56 -11.02 9.93
N GLU A 70 -16.15 -11.97 10.65
CA GLU A 70 -17.18 -11.70 11.64
C GLU A 70 -16.59 -11.03 12.89
N ILE A 71 -15.40 -11.46 13.32
CA ILE A 71 -14.70 -10.91 14.48
C ILE A 71 -14.27 -9.45 14.22
N LEU A 72 -13.67 -9.18 13.05
CA LEU A 72 -13.21 -7.85 12.69
C LEU A 72 -14.36 -6.94 12.30
N ASN A 73 -15.43 -7.50 11.72
CA ASN A 73 -16.65 -6.81 11.32
C ASN A 73 -16.35 -5.50 10.58
N ILE A 74 -15.47 -5.57 9.58
CA ILE A 74 -14.96 -4.38 8.90
C ILE A 74 -16.12 -3.68 8.21
N LYS A 75 -16.28 -2.38 8.48
CA LYS A 75 -17.37 -1.55 7.95
C LYS A 75 -16.85 -0.27 7.34
N ILE A 76 -17.59 0.22 6.35
CA ILE A 76 -17.41 1.56 5.79
C ILE A 76 -18.29 2.52 6.58
N ASN A 77 -17.70 3.59 7.12
CA ASN A 77 -18.45 4.63 7.83
C ASN A 77 -18.80 5.76 6.86
N GLU A 78 -20.05 5.76 6.37
CA GLU A 78 -20.49 6.73 5.36
C GLU A 78 -20.41 8.19 5.82
N THR A 79 -20.69 8.46 7.10
CA THR A 79 -20.57 9.83 7.67
C THR A 79 -19.11 10.30 7.66
N LYS A 80 -18.15 9.42 7.93
CA LYS A 80 -16.73 9.74 7.79
C LYS A 80 -16.34 9.87 6.32
N CYS A 81 -16.88 9.02 5.44
CA CYS A 81 -16.66 9.16 4.00
C CYS A 81 -17.12 10.53 3.49
N GLU A 82 -18.30 11.00 3.90
CA GLU A 82 -18.78 12.34 3.57
C GLU A 82 -17.86 13.44 4.12
N SER A 83 -17.41 13.29 5.37
CA SER A 83 -16.48 14.26 5.97
C SER A 83 -15.18 14.38 5.18
N VAL A 84 -14.60 13.27 4.69
CA VAL A 84 -13.39 13.34 3.87
C VAL A 84 -13.70 13.78 2.44
N ALA A 85 -14.88 13.47 1.89
CA ALA A 85 -15.33 14.00 0.61
C ALA A 85 -15.40 15.53 0.61
N ASP A 86 -15.95 16.14 1.67
CA ASP A 86 -15.99 17.59 1.83
C ASP A 86 -14.59 18.23 1.91
N VAL A 87 -13.66 17.59 2.63
CA VAL A 87 -12.26 18.06 2.67
C VAL A 87 -11.60 17.95 1.29
N MET A 88 -11.82 16.84 0.59
CA MET A 88 -11.26 16.61 -0.74
C MET A 88 -11.81 17.61 -1.78
N HIS A 89 -13.11 17.92 -1.71
CA HIS A 89 -13.74 18.98 -2.49
C HIS A 89 -13.08 20.35 -2.22
N GLY A 90 -12.87 20.72 -0.96
CA GLY A 90 -12.21 21.98 -0.62
C GLY A 90 -10.81 22.10 -1.24
N ILE A 91 -10.02 21.01 -1.21
CA ILE A 91 -8.69 20.96 -1.84
C ILE A 91 -8.80 21.06 -3.36
N PHE A 92 -9.78 20.39 -3.95
CA PHE A 92 -10.03 20.45 -5.40
C PHE A 92 -10.34 21.87 -5.84
N VAL A 93 -11.23 22.57 -5.14
CA VAL A 93 -11.59 23.97 -5.45
C VAL A 93 -10.39 24.88 -5.27
N GLU A 94 -9.64 24.75 -4.18
CA GLU A 94 -8.45 25.59 -3.90
C GLU A 94 -7.34 25.41 -4.95
N THR A 95 -7.21 24.21 -5.50
CA THR A 95 -6.11 23.86 -6.41
C THR A 95 -6.55 23.66 -7.86
N GLU A 96 -7.80 23.98 -8.19
CA GLU A 96 -8.41 23.74 -9.52
C GLU A 96 -8.19 22.30 -10.01
N GLY A 97 -8.24 21.33 -9.07
CA GLY A 97 -8.02 19.91 -9.33
C GLY A 97 -6.57 19.48 -9.56
N GLN A 98 -5.60 20.39 -9.64
CA GLN A 98 -4.18 20.08 -9.94
C GLN A 98 -3.55 19.13 -8.92
N THR A 99 -4.00 19.17 -7.66
CA THR A 99 -3.54 18.25 -6.60
C THR A 99 -3.83 16.79 -6.91
N PHE A 100 -4.80 16.48 -7.78
CA PHE A 100 -5.23 15.12 -8.10
C PHE A 100 -4.70 14.63 -9.46
N THR A 101 -4.00 15.49 -10.20
CA THR A 101 -3.52 15.23 -11.57
C THR A 101 -2.01 15.45 -11.64
N ASN A 102 -1.24 14.65 -10.90
CA ASN A 102 0.21 14.71 -10.98
C ASN A 102 0.71 14.21 -12.35
N ILE A 103 1.04 15.15 -13.24
CA ILE A 103 1.65 14.88 -14.53
C ILE A 103 3.17 14.80 -14.33
N TRP A 104 3.74 13.64 -14.61
CA TRP A 104 5.17 13.41 -14.53
C TRP A 104 5.85 13.65 -15.89
N ASN A 105 7.15 13.93 -15.87
CA ASN A 105 7.92 14.33 -17.06
C ASN A 105 8.03 13.20 -18.09
N MET A 106 7.65 13.45 -19.35
CA MET A 106 7.74 12.49 -20.46
C MET A 106 9.16 12.39 -21.08
N PHE A 107 10.11 13.16 -20.56
CA PHE A 107 11.53 13.18 -20.96
C PHE A 107 11.77 13.42 -22.46
N GLY A 108 10.89 14.20 -23.10
CA GLY A 108 11.01 14.54 -24.53
C GLY A 108 10.36 13.55 -25.49
N LEU A 109 9.87 12.41 -25.00
CA LEU A 109 9.14 11.43 -25.81
C LEU A 109 7.75 11.93 -26.21
N SER A 110 7.28 11.51 -27.39
CA SER A 110 5.91 11.70 -27.87
C SER A 110 4.91 10.86 -27.07
N ASN A 111 3.62 11.16 -27.21
CA ASN A 111 2.56 10.36 -26.59
C ASN A 111 2.58 8.89 -27.06
N GLU A 112 2.85 8.63 -28.35
CA GLU A 112 2.97 7.26 -28.87
C GLU A 112 4.17 6.53 -28.27
N GLU A 113 5.30 7.22 -28.15
CA GLU A 113 6.54 6.68 -27.61
C GLU A 113 6.41 6.37 -26.11
N VAL A 114 5.84 7.30 -25.33
CA VAL A 114 5.54 7.08 -23.91
C VAL A 114 4.62 5.88 -23.74
N CYS A 115 3.54 5.80 -24.52
CA CYS A 115 2.60 4.68 -24.45
C CYS A 115 3.30 3.36 -24.76
N ARG A 116 4.12 3.30 -25.81
CA ARG A 116 4.90 2.11 -26.19
C ARG A 116 5.83 1.66 -25.07
N VAL A 117 6.68 2.57 -24.58
CA VAL A 117 7.64 2.25 -23.51
C VAL A 117 6.90 1.79 -22.26
N ARG A 118 5.91 2.56 -21.78
CA ARG A 118 5.16 2.24 -20.56
C ARG A 118 4.41 0.92 -20.67
N MET A 119 3.72 0.67 -21.77
CA MET A 119 2.93 -0.55 -21.94
C MET A 119 3.83 -1.79 -21.92
N LEU A 120 4.98 -1.73 -22.60
CA LEU A 120 5.90 -2.87 -22.71
C LEU A 120 6.74 -3.12 -21.45
N THR A 121 6.89 -2.13 -20.56
CA THR A 121 7.77 -2.24 -19.38
C THR A 121 7.07 -2.21 -18.04
N ALA A 122 5.86 -1.65 -17.89
CA ALA A 122 5.23 -1.51 -16.57
C ALA A 122 4.86 -2.87 -15.95
N ASN A 123 4.53 -3.88 -16.77
CA ASN A 123 4.40 -5.26 -16.31
C ASN A 123 5.72 -5.84 -15.76
N GLN A 124 6.87 -5.36 -16.22
CA GLN A 124 8.20 -5.79 -15.77
C GLN A 124 8.65 -5.16 -14.44
N ASP A 125 7.95 -4.15 -13.92
CA ASP A 125 8.34 -3.45 -12.69
C ASP A 125 7.96 -4.22 -11.41
N PHE A 126 8.57 -5.39 -11.18
CA PHE A 126 8.35 -6.21 -9.98
C PHE A 126 9.69 -6.74 -9.46
N ARG A 127 9.81 -6.97 -8.14
CA ARG A 127 11.06 -7.43 -7.50
C ARG A 127 12.28 -6.57 -7.86
N GLY A 128 12.05 -5.26 -7.98
CA GLY A 128 12.98 -4.21 -8.39
C GLY A 128 12.18 -3.07 -8.98
N SER A 129 12.59 -1.83 -8.75
CA SER A 129 11.95 -0.65 -9.34
C SER A 129 12.79 -0.11 -10.49
N ARG A 130 12.16 0.20 -11.62
CA ARG A 130 12.80 0.88 -12.76
C ARG A 130 12.24 2.29 -12.89
N SER A 131 13.11 3.28 -13.04
CA SER A 131 12.68 4.65 -13.31
C SER A 131 12.26 4.77 -14.77
N PHE A 132 11.21 5.56 -15.04
CA PHE A 132 10.81 5.80 -16.43
C PHE A 132 11.87 6.62 -17.18
N GLU A 133 12.60 7.50 -16.51
CA GLU A 133 13.73 8.25 -17.08
C GLU A 133 14.77 7.33 -17.73
N GLU A 134 15.16 6.25 -17.03
CA GLU A 134 16.11 5.28 -17.59
C GLU A 134 15.54 4.53 -18.79
N LEU A 135 14.25 4.20 -18.77
CA LEU A 135 13.59 3.50 -19.86
C LEU A 135 13.39 4.40 -21.09
N ALA A 136 13.06 5.67 -20.86
CA ALA A 136 12.97 6.67 -21.91
C ALA A 136 14.33 6.85 -22.60
N LYS A 137 15.42 6.93 -21.83
CA LYS A 137 16.77 6.99 -22.39
C LYS A 137 17.13 5.76 -23.23
N ILE A 138 16.78 4.55 -22.78
CA ILE A 138 17.00 3.33 -23.56
C ILE A 138 16.23 3.39 -24.89
N TYR A 139 15.00 3.91 -24.87
CA TYR A 139 14.21 4.11 -26.08
C TYR A 139 14.85 5.13 -27.03
N GLU A 140 15.31 6.28 -26.51
CA GLU A 140 15.99 7.30 -27.31
C GLU A 140 17.29 6.78 -27.94
N ASP A 141 18.06 5.95 -27.20
CA ASP A 141 19.31 5.37 -27.67
C ASP A 141 19.08 4.31 -28.78
N ASP A 142 18.05 3.46 -28.65
CA ASP A 142 17.66 2.47 -29.67
C ASP A 142 16.15 2.12 -29.60
N PRO A 143 15.29 2.77 -30.41
CA PRO A 143 13.86 2.49 -30.45
C PRO A 143 13.51 1.06 -30.87
N THR A 144 14.41 0.37 -31.60
CA THR A 144 14.15 -0.98 -32.12
C THR A 144 14.08 -2.02 -31.01
N ILE A 145 14.61 -1.73 -29.81
CA ILE A 145 14.43 -2.57 -28.62
C ILE A 145 12.94 -2.78 -28.31
N PHE A 146 12.08 -1.81 -28.65
CA PHE A 146 10.65 -1.81 -28.37
C PHE A 146 9.79 -2.21 -29.59
N ASP A 147 10.41 -2.81 -30.60
CA ASP A 147 9.73 -3.36 -31.76
C ASP A 147 8.98 -4.66 -31.41
N LEU A 148 7.73 -4.78 -31.85
CA LEU A 148 6.87 -5.90 -31.46
C LEU A 148 7.37 -7.23 -32.03
N GLU A 149 7.78 -7.28 -33.30
CA GLU A 149 8.26 -8.52 -33.93
C GLU A 149 9.59 -8.97 -33.33
N LYS A 150 10.49 -8.02 -33.02
CA LYS A 150 11.74 -8.28 -32.32
C LYS A 150 11.50 -8.85 -30.93
N ILE A 151 10.60 -8.26 -30.14
CA ILE A 151 10.28 -8.79 -28.81
C ILE A 151 9.59 -10.16 -28.91
N GLN A 152 8.74 -10.39 -29.92
CA GLN A 152 8.09 -11.69 -30.10
C GLN A 152 9.11 -12.81 -30.39
N SER A 153 10.11 -12.52 -31.22
CA SER A 153 11.15 -13.45 -31.65
C SER A 153 12.24 -13.67 -30.59
N SER A 154 12.65 -12.61 -29.89
CA SER A 154 13.72 -12.61 -28.88
C SER A 154 13.31 -11.86 -27.59
N PRO A 155 12.33 -12.36 -26.81
CA PRO A 155 11.86 -11.69 -25.60
C PRO A 155 12.91 -11.64 -24.47
N ASP A 156 13.88 -12.56 -24.45
CA ASP A 156 14.98 -12.56 -23.48
C ASP A 156 15.98 -11.43 -23.72
N GLU A 157 16.26 -11.11 -25.00
CA GLU A 157 17.08 -9.96 -25.38
C GLU A 157 16.40 -8.66 -24.94
N PHE A 158 15.10 -8.51 -25.17
CA PHE A 158 14.33 -7.37 -24.67
C PHE A 158 14.49 -7.18 -23.16
N ILE A 159 14.31 -8.24 -22.37
CA ILE A 159 14.46 -8.19 -20.90
C ILE A 159 15.88 -7.80 -20.47
N LYS A 160 16.90 -8.23 -21.23
CA LYS A 160 18.29 -7.84 -20.99
C LYS A 160 18.52 -6.36 -21.32
N ASP A 161 18.02 -5.91 -22.46
CA ASP A 161 18.24 -4.56 -22.99
C ASP A 161 17.56 -3.50 -22.12
N ILE A 162 16.35 -3.78 -21.62
CA ILE A 162 15.69 -2.90 -20.63
C ILE A 162 16.28 -3.01 -19.22
N GLY A 163 17.39 -3.74 -19.04
CA GLY A 163 18.09 -3.90 -17.75
C GLY A 163 17.37 -4.76 -16.71
N ALA A 164 16.31 -5.47 -17.09
CA ALA A 164 15.49 -6.29 -16.18
C ALA A 164 16.05 -7.69 -15.93
N ALA A 165 16.98 -8.18 -16.76
CA ALA A 165 17.58 -9.53 -16.60
C ALA A 165 18.36 -9.73 -15.30
N LYS A 166 18.82 -8.64 -14.66
CA LYS A 166 19.49 -8.68 -13.34
C LYS A 166 18.51 -8.81 -12.18
N LEU A 167 17.21 -8.66 -12.44
CA LEU A 167 16.16 -8.84 -11.45
C LEU A 167 15.75 -10.31 -11.41
N SER A 168 15.21 -10.78 -10.28
CA SER A 168 14.79 -12.18 -10.15
C SER A 168 13.57 -12.52 -11.03
N GLN A 169 13.31 -13.83 -11.23
CA GLN A 169 12.17 -14.41 -11.97
C GLN A 169 12.16 -14.14 -13.48
N ASN A 170 13.31 -14.27 -14.15
CA ASN A 170 13.47 -14.01 -15.59
C ASN A 170 12.52 -14.81 -16.49
N ASP A 171 12.26 -16.09 -16.20
CA ASP A 171 11.34 -16.90 -17.01
C ASP A 171 9.93 -16.28 -17.07
N LYS A 172 9.46 -15.70 -15.95
CA LYS A 172 8.17 -14.99 -15.90
C LYS A 172 8.20 -13.71 -16.70
N ARG A 173 9.29 -12.93 -16.61
CA ARG A 173 9.47 -11.68 -17.36
C ARG A 173 9.39 -11.91 -18.87
N ILE A 174 10.11 -12.93 -19.33
CA ILE A 174 10.13 -13.37 -20.73
C ILE A 174 8.72 -13.75 -21.19
N SER A 175 8.02 -14.57 -20.42
CA SER A 175 6.63 -14.95 -20.70
C SER A 175 5.69 -13.75 -20.78
N TYR A 176 5.80 -12.80 -19.83
CA TYR A 176 4.97 -11.60 -19.81
C TYR A 176 5.20 -10.67 -21.00
N ALA A 177 6.47 -10.45 -21.38
CA ALA A 177 6.80 -9.66 -22.57
C ALA A 177 6.21 -10.30 -23.84
N LYS A 178 6.40 -11.61 -23.99
CA LYS A 178 5.89 -12.37 -25.13
C LYS A 178 4.35 -12.36 -25.21
N ASN A 179 3.66 -12.61 -24.09
CA ASN A 179 2.19 -12.64 -24.06
C ASN A 179 1.57 -11.28 -24.39
N LEU A 180 2.17 -10.19 -23.88
CA LEU A 180 1.71 -8.83 -24.18
C LEU A 180 1.88 -8.49 -25.67
N VAL A 181 3.02 -8.86 -26.25
CA VAL A 181 3.29 -8.63 -27.68
C VAL A 181 2.39 -9.49 -28.57
N ASN A 182 2.16 -10.75 -28.20
CA ASN A 182 1.19 -11.59 -28.91
C ASN A 182 -0.21 -10.96 -28.91
N LEU A 183 -0.65 -10.36 -27.80
CA LEU A 183 -1.90 -9.61 -27.75
C LEU A 183 -1.93 -8.46 -28.78
N LEU A 184 -0.87 -7.66 -28.85
CA LEU A 184 -0.80 -6.53 -29.78
C LEU A 184 -0.81 -6.98 -31.24
N ILE A 185 -0.03 -8.03 -31.56
CA ILE A 185 0.05 -8.61 -32.90
C ILE A 185 -1.28 -9.24 -33.31
N GLU A 186 -1.91 -10.04 -32.45
CA GLU A 186 -3.22 -10.66 -32.72
C GLU A 186 -4.33 -9.63 -32.95
N LYS A 187 -4.25 -8.48 -32.27
CA LYS A 187 -5.20 -7.37 -32.43
C LYS A 187 -4.85 -6.46 -33.61
N GLU A 188 -3.73 -6.70 -34.28
CA GLU A 188 -3.20 -5.89 -35.37
C GLU A 188 -3.17 -4.41 -35.00
N THR A 189 -2.44 -4.09 -33.92
CA THR A 189 -2.36 -2.73 -33.39
C THR A 189 -1.06 -2.45 -32.65
N GLU A 190 -0.79 -1.17 -32.47
CA GLU A 190 0.31 -0.65 -31.67
C GLU A 190 -0.19 -0.23 -30.28
N PRO A 191 0.70 -0.15 -29.26
CA PRO A 191 0.33 0.25 -27.90
C PRO A 191 -0.54 1.51 -27.81
N PHE A 192 -0.25 2.53 -28.62
CA PHE A 192 -1.00 3.79 -28.59
C PHE A 192 -2.46 3.63 -29.04
N ALA A 193 -2.72 2.82 -30.07
CA ALA A 193 -4.04 2.62 -30.68
C ALA A 193 -4.81 1.41 -30.12
N ILE A 194 -4.29 0.74 -29.08
CA ILE A 194 -4.88 -0.50 -28.55
C ILE A 194 -6.33 -0.31 -28.07
N LEU A 195 -6.66 0.83 -27.44
CA LEU A 195 -8.00 1.08 -26.92
C LEU A 195 -9.08 1.14 -28.00
N GLU A 196 -8.74 1.50 -29.23
CA GLU A 196 -9.68 1.51 -30.36
C GLU A 196 -10.24 0.10 -30.62
N LYS A 197 -9.42 -0.94 -30.38
CA LYS A 197 -9.81 -2.36 -30.50
C LYS A 197 -10.79 -2.82 -29.41
N TYR A 198 -11.02 -1.98 -28.41
CA TYR A 198 -11.98 -2.19 -27.32
C TYR A 198 -13.08 -1.13 -27.29
N ASN A 199 -13.34 -0.44 -28.42
CA ASN A 199 -14.32 0.66 -28.49
C ASN A 199 -14.05 1.74 -27.44
N ASN A 200 -12.78 2.05 -27.18
CA ASN A 200 -12.31 2.97 -26.14
C ASN A 200 -12.74 2.58 -24.72
N SER A 201 -13.08 1.32 -24.46
CA SER A 201 -13.38 0.79 -23.13
C SER A 201 -12.10 0.41 -22.41
N VAL A 202 -11.80 1.11 -21.31
CA VAL A 202 -10.62 0.81 -20.49
C VAL A 202 -10.80 -0.51 -19.72
N MET A 203 -12.04 -0.83 -19.35
CA MET A 203 -12.36 -2.07 -18.64
C MET A 203 -12.24 -3.28 -19.59
N GLY A 204 -12.73 -3.17 -20.82
CA GLY A 204 -12.56 -4.23 -21.82
C GLY A 204 -11.09 -4.54 -22.10
N PHE A 205 -10.25 -3.50 -22.17
CA PHE A 205 -8.81 -3.67 -22.32
C PHE A 205 -8.15 -4.28 -21.06
N LYS A 206 -8.50 -3.79 -19.87
CA LYS A 206 -8.01 -4.32 -18.59
C LYS A 206 -8.32 -5.82 -18.45
N ASP A 207 -9.54 -6.23 -18.75
CA ASP A 207 -9.97 -7.62 -18.60
C ASP A 207 -9.17 -8.56 -19.53
N ASP A 208 -8.90 -8.12 -20.77
CA ASP A 208 -8.09 -8.90 -21.72
C ASP A 208 -6.60 -8.98 -21.29
N LEU A 209 -6.04 -7.89 -20.74
CA LEU A 209 -4.69 -7.89 -20.16
C LEU A 209 -4.55 -8.93 -19.04
N LEU A 210 -5.53 -8.98 -18.13
CA LEU A 210 -5.56 -9.89 -16.98
C LEU A 210 -5.75 -11.35 -17.42
N ALA A 211 -6.68 -11.60 -18.36
CA ALA A 211 -6.98 -12.93 -18.86
C ALA A 211 -5.79 -13.59 -19.57
N ARG A 212 -4.98 -12.82 -20.28
CA ARG A 212 -3.84 -13.30 -21.09
C ARG A 212 -2.53 -13.47 -20.33
N GLN A 213 -2.53 -13.27 -19.01
CA GLN A 213 -1.33 -13.38 -18.18
C GLN A 213 -0.15 -12.56 -18.73
N THR A 214 -0.43 -11.32 -19.15
CA THR A 214 0.55 -10.38 -19.72
C THR A 214 1.52 -9.81 -18.67
N GLY A 215 1.44 -10.26 -17.42
CA GLY A 215 2.19 -9.70 -16.29
C GLY A 215 1.58 -8.44 -15.68
N TYR A 216 0.52 -7.90 -16.30
CA TYR A 216 -0.37 -6.95 -15.63
C TYR A 216 -1.26 -7.71 -14.64
N GLY A 217 -1.14 -7.36 -13.36
CA GLY A 217 -2.17 -7.64 -12.36
C GLY A 217 -3.09 -6.44 -12.17
N ASN A 218 -4.20 -6.60 -11.45
CA ASN A 218 -5.22 -5.56 -11.26
C ASN A 218 -4.63 -4.16 -10.97
N LYS A 219 -3.83 -4.05 -9.89
CA LYS A 219 -3.19 -2.80 -9.49
C LYS A 219 -2.33 -2.17 -10.58
N LYS A 220 -1.52 -2.97 -11.29
CA LYS A 220 -0.63 -2.45 -12.33
C LYS A 220 -1.38 -2.00 -13.57
N ALA A 221 -2.43 -2.73 -13.95
CA ALA A 221 -3.29 -2.34 -15.06
C ALA A 221 -3.99 -1.01 -14.76
N ASP A 222 -4.55 -0.88 -13.57
CA ASP A 222 -5.21 0.35 -13.10
C ASP A 222 -4.25 1.54 -13.11
N MET A 223 -3.04 1.37 -12.58
CA MET A 223 -2.01 2.42 -12.59
C MET A 223 -1.59 2.80 -14.01
N PHE A 224 -1.38 1.83 -14.90
CA PHE A 224 -0.99 2.10 -16.29
C PHE A 224 -2.09 2.86 -17.04
N ILE A 225 -3.34 2.38 -16.98
CA ILE A 225 -4.48 3.02 -17.63
C ILE A 225 -4.68 4.44 -17.11
N ARG A 226 -4.67 4.63 -15.79
CA ARG A 226 -4.76 5.95 -15.16
C ARG A 226 -3.68 6.87 -15.71
N ASP A 227 -2.43 6.42 -15.74
CA ASP A 227 -1.31 7.25 -16.19
C ASP A 227 -1.49 7.67 -17.66
N MET A 228 -1.95 6.78 -18.55
CA MET A 228 -2.22 7.13 -19.96
C MET A 228 -3.31 8.20 -20.11
N ILE A 229 -4.34 8.16 -19.27
CA ILE A 229 -5.44 9.14 -19.30
C ILE A 229 -4.99 10.47 -18.68
N VAL A 230 -4.30 10.45 -17.54
CA VAL A 230 -3.80 11.67 -16.86
C VAL A 230 -2.78 12.43 -17.71
N LEU A 231 -1.98 11.71 -18.50
CA LEU A 231 -1.05 12.30 -19.46
C LEU A 231 -1.73 12.81 -20.75
N ASN A 232 -3.05 12.69 -20.88
CA ASN A 232 -3.81 12.97 -22.11
C ASN A 232 -3.29 12.19 -23.35
N ILE A 233 -2.71 11.01 -23.13
CA ILE A 233 -2.30 10.07 -24.20
C ILE A 233 -3.54 9.36 -24.74
N TRP A 234 -4.37 8.87 -23.84
CA TRP A 234 -5.67 8.29 -24.19
C TRP A 234 -6.80 9.24 -23.84
N ASN A 235 -7.50 9.70 -24.88
CA ASN A 235 -8.61 10.63 -24.80
C ASN A 235 -9.93 9.90 -25.14
N ASP A 236 -11.06 10.49 -24.77
CA ASP A 236 -12.40 10.00 -25.09
C ASP A 236 -12.66 8.53 -24.72
N VAL A 237 -12.15 8.14 -23.55
CA VAL A 237 -12.29 6.79 -23.00
C VAL A 237 -13.62 6.58 -22.25
N THR A 238 -14.05 5.33 -22.15
CA THR A 238 -15.23 4.92 -21.37
C THR A 238 -14.83 3.97 -20.23
N GLY A 239 -15.55 4.05 -19.10
CA GLY A 239 -15.32 3.20 -17.92
C GLY A 239 -14.14 3.63 -17.03
N PHE A 240 -13.66 4.87 -17.15
CA PHE A 240 -12.56 5.37 -16.31
C PHE A 240 -12.97 5.49 -14.84
N GLU A 241 -14.24 5.80 -14.58
CA GLU A 241 -14.89 5.83 -13.27
C GLU A 241 -14.92 4.47 -12.54
N GLU A 242 -14.74 3.38 -13.27
CA GLU A 242 -14.68 2.03 -12.70
C GLU A 242 -13.32 1.71 -12.08
N ILE A 243 -12.29 2.51 -12.36
CA ILE A 243 -10.95 2.32 -11.80
C ILE A 243 -10.89 2.86 -10.37
N ASN A 244 -10.70 1.95 -9.42
CA ASN A 244 -10.60 2.26 -8.00
C ASN A 244 -9.26 2.92 -7.62
N VAL A 245 -9.23 3.54 -6.44
CA VAL A 245 -7.95 3.87 -5.78
C VAL A 245 -7.15 2.59 -5.61
N ALA A 246 -5.90 2.62 -6.07
CA ALA A 246 -5.00 1.49 -5.92
C ALA A 246 -4.75 1.24 -4.43
N SER A 247 -5.07 0.04 -3.96
CA SER A 247 -4.88 -0.29 -2.57
C SER A 247 -3.39 -0.49 -2.25
N ASP A 248 -2.94 0.17 -1.17
CA ASP A 248 -1.59 0.12 -0.64
C ASP A 248 -1.59 0.33 0.88
N VAL A 249 -0.50 -0.08 1.53
CA VAL A 249 -0.22 0.20 2.95
C VAL A 249 -0.51 1.68 3.30
N ASN A 250 -0.12 2.64 2.45
CA ASN A 250 -0.36 4.04 2.74
C ASN A 250 -1.83 4.45 2.61
N THR A 251 -2.56 3.93 1.63
CA THR A 251 -3.99 4.25 1.46
C THR A 251 -4.83 3.62 2.56
N MET A 252 -4.53 2.36 2.93
CA MET A 252 -5.16 1.66 4.06
C MET A 252 -4.92 2.41 5.38
N LYS A 253 -3.68 2.84 5.62
CA LYS A 253 -3.32 3.62 6.81
C LYS A 253 -4.16 4.89 6.91
N VAL A 254 -4.32 5.62 5.81
CA VAL A 254 -5.15 6.84 5.80
C VAL A 254 -6.62 6.47 6.05
N ALA A 255 -7.14 5.42 5.40
CA ALA A 255 -8.52 4.98 5.55
C ALA A 255 -8.89 4.60 7.00
N LEU A 256 -8.01 3.87 7.68
CA LEU A 256 -8.17 3.49 9.08
C LEU A 256 -8.13 4.70 10.03
N ARG A 257 -7.20 5.63 9.78
CA ARG A 257 -6.99 6.81 10.65
C ARG A 257 -8.09 7.86 10.51
N THR A 258 -8.58 8.08 9.29
CA THR A 258 -9.76 8.93 9.06
C THR A 258 -11.05 8.27 9.54
N GLY A 259 -11.02 6.95 9.74
CA GLY A 259 -12.17 6.18 10.18
C GLY A 259 -13.22 5.94 9.09
N ILE A 260 -12.87 6.13 7.82
CA ILE A 260 -13.74 5.66 6.72
C ILE A 260 -13.83 4.14 6.71
N ILE A 261 -12.80 3.47 7.24
CA ILE A 261 -12.83 2.05 7.62
C ILE A 261 -12.83 1.94 9.12
N GLU A 262 -13.73 1.10 9.62
CA GLU A 262 -13.85 0.78 11.04
C GLU A 262 -13.88 -0.72 11.25
N THR A 263 -13.37 -1.15 12.39
CA THR A 263 -13.35 -2.54 12.82
C THR A 263 -13.88 -2.61 14.25
N GLU A 264 -14.49 -3.73 14.61
CA GLU A 264 -15.05 -3.95 15.95
C GLU A 264 -13.95 -4.00 17.02
N ILE A 265 -12.81 -4.57 16.65
CA ILE A 265 -11.59 -4.62 17.46
C ILE A 265 -10.41 -4.04 16.68
N PRO A 266 -9.35 -3.56 17.35
CA PRO A 266 -8.11 -3.24 16.66
C PRO A 266 -7.61 -4.41 15.82
N LEU A 267 -7.04 -4.11 14.64
CA LEU A 267 -6.42 -5.12 13.78
C LEU A 267 -5.39 -5.93 14.58
N VAL A 268 -5.41 -7.24 14.39
CA VAL A 268 -4.47 -8.13 15.08
C VAL A 268 -3.08 -8.02 14.46
N SER A 269 -2.06 -8.34 15.26
CA SER A 269 -0.69 -8.45 14.76
C SER A 269 -0.60 -9.44 13.61
N SER A 270 0.32 -9.20 12.67
CA SER A 270 0.55 -10.13 11.55
C SER A 270 1.02 -11.52 11.98
N PHE A 271 1.52 -11.67 13.22
CA PHE A 271 1.78 -12.99 13.81
C PHE A 271 0.51 -13.82 14.05
N LEU A 272 -0.63 -13.15 14.23
CA LEU A 272 -1.94 -13.79 14.35
C LEU A 272 -2.67 -13.83 13.00
N ASP A 273 -2.48 -12.84 12.13
CA ASP A 273 -3.04 -12.87 10.78
C ASP A 273 -2.25 -13.78 9.82
N ILE A 274 -2.26 -15.07 10.16
CA ILE A 274 -1.65 -16.12 9.36
C ILE A 274 -2.29 -16.10 7.98
N PHE A 275 -1.46 -16.08 6.94
CA PHE A 275 -1.87 -16.10 5.53
C PHE A 275 -2.70 -14.89 5.07
N CYS A 276 -2.56 -13.76 5.74
CA CYS A 276 -3.04 -12.46 5.25
C CYS A 276 -4.57 -12.37 5.10
N TYR A 277 -5.35 -13.12 5.89
CA TYR A 277 -6.81 -13.08 5.81
C TYR A 277 -7.36 -11.68 6.13
N GLN A 278 -6.97 -11.11 7.27
CA GLN A 278 -7.30 -9.73 7.62
C GLN A 278 -6.71 -8.74 6.61
N TYR A 279 -5.47 -8.97 6.15
CA TYR A 279 -4.88 -8.08 5.14
C TYR A 279 -5.74 -8.04 3.87
N GLY A 280 -6.18 -9.19 3.34
CA GLY A 280 -7.02 -9.28 2.16
C GLY A 280 -8.34 -8.55 2.34
N ASP A 281 -9.00 -8.75 3.49
CA ASP A 281 -10.25 -8.06 3.78
C ASP A 281 -10.09 -6.54 3.90
N VAL A 282 -9.01 -6.07 4.55
CA VAL A 282 -8.71 -4.64 4.63
C VAL A 282 -8.37 -4.07 3.25
N ASP A 283 -7.76 -4.85 2.35
CA ASP A 283 -7.44 -4.46 0.97
C ASP A 283 -8.71 -4.19 0.16
N ASP A 284 -9.65 -5.14 0.18
CA ASP A 284 -10.94 -5.03 -0.50
C ASP A 284 -11.78 -3.88 0.08
N MET A 285 -11.83 -3.76 1.41
CA MET A 285 -12.55 -2.70 2.08
C MET A 285 -11.92 -1.33 1.84
N ASN A 286 -10.60 -1.23 1.70
CA ASN A 286 -9.89 0.01 1.35
C ASN A 286 -10.31 0.53 -0.03
N ALA A 287 -10.31 -0.31 -1.06
CA ALA A 287 -10.79 0.09 -2.38
C ALA A 287 -12.26 0.56 -2.32
N SER A 288 -13.11 -0.19 -1.60
CA SER A 288 -14.54 0.11 -1.46
C SER A 288 -14.81 1.40 -0.68
N ALA A 289 -14.08 1.66 0.41
CA ALA A 289 -14.24 2.87 1.22
C ALA A 289 -13.86 4.12 0.44
N TRP A 290 -12.76 4.09 -0.31
CA TRP A 290 -12.38 5.22 -1.17
C TRP A 290 -13.33 5.42 -2.34
N ARG A 291 -13.84 4.34 -2.96
CA ARG A 291 -14.94 4.46 -3.94
C ARG A 291 -16.13 5.20 -3.33
N LYS A 292 -16.57 4.82 -2.12
CA LYS A 292 -17.69 5.47 -1.44
C LYS A 292 -17.43 6.96 -1.16
N VAL A 293 -16.21 7.35 -0.81
CA VAL A 293 -15.82 8.78 -0.69
C VAL A 293 -16.05 9.52 -2.01
N TRP A 294 -15.58 8.95 -3.13
CA TRP A 294 -15.73 9.57 -4.44
C TRP A 294 -17.19 9.62 -4.90
N GLU A 295 -17.98 8.59 -4.66
CA GLU A 295 -19.41 8.57 -4.98
C GLU A 295 -20.15 9.69 -4.25
N ILE A 296 -19.93 9.83 -2.93
CA ILE A 296 -20.51 10.92 -2.13
C ILE A 296 -20.04 12.29 -2.64
N TRP A 297 -18.75 12.43 -2.93
CA TRP A 297 -18.20 13.67 -3.49
C TRP A 297 -18.90 14.02 -4.81
N LYS A 298 -18.95 13.08 -5.76
CA LYS A 298 -19.59 13.29 -7.06
C LYS A 298 -21.07 13.60 -6.95
N GLU A 299 -21.78 12.97 -6.02
CA GLU A 299 -23.21 13.25 -5.77
C GLU A 299 -23.42 14.68 -5.22
N LYS A 300 -22.60 15.08 -4.25
CA LYS A 300 -22.72 16.37 -3.56
C LYS A 300 -22.21 17.55 -4.38
N TYR A 301 -21.15 17.34 -5.17
CA TYR A 301 -20.45 18.36 -5.96
C TYR A 301 -20.20 17.88 -7.41
N PRO A 302 -21.24 17.67 -8.22
CA PRO A 302 -21.14 16.99 -9.52
C PRO A 302 -20.28 17.72 -10.57
N THR A 303 -20.12 19.03 -10.46
CA THR A 303 -19.28 19.85 -11.36
C THR A 303 -17.89 20.13 -10.82
N GLU A 304 -17.63 19.80 -9.56
CA GLU A 304 -16.39 20.12 -8.82
C GLU A 304 -15.81 18.84 -8.21
N CYS A 305 -15.72 17.80 -9.03
CA CYS A 305 -15.23 16.49 -8.64
C CYS A 305 -14.32 15.91 -9.73
N ILE A 306 -13.35 15.12 -9.29
CA ILE A 306 -12.48 14.33 -10.17
C ILE A 306 -13.29 13.29 -10.96
N LYS A 307 -12.84 12.98 -12.18
CA LYS A 307 -13.56 12.09 -13.10
C LYS A 307 -13.62 10.62 -12.66
N SER A 308 -12.68 10.18 -11.83
CA SER A 308 -12.54 8.79 -11.41
C SER A 308 -11.95 8.70 -10.00
N PRO A 309 -12.35 7.71 -9.16
CA PRO A 309 -11.81 7.56 -7.82
C PRO A 309 -10.29 7.34 -7.82
N CYS A 310 -9.72 6.67 -8.84
CA CYS A 310 -8.28 6.41 -8.91
C CYS A 310 -7.40 7.68 -8.89
N LEU A 311 -7.96 8.85 -9.22
CA LEU A 311 -7.24 10.13 -9.19
C LEU A 311 -6.98 10.63 -7.76
N MET A 312 -7.71 10.12 -6.76
CA MET A 312 -7.39 10.41 -5.35
C MET A 312 -6.09 9.74 -4.89
N ASP A 313 -5.64 8.69 -5.59
CA ASP A 313 -4.50 7.87 -5.19
C ASP A 313 -3.26 8.71 -4.93
N TYR A 314 -2.89 9.62 -5.85
CA TYR A 314 -1.69 10.45 -5.67
C TYR A 314 -1.71 11.22 -4.34
N PHE A 315 -2.81 11.94 -4.09
CA PHE A 315 -2.94 12.74 -2.89
C PHE A 315 -3.01 11.89 -1.62
N ILE A 316 -3.75 10.78 -1.64
CA ILE A 316 -3.89 9.90 -0.47
C ILE A 316 -2.57 9.17 -0.18
N TYR A 317 -1.99 8.51 -1.18
CA TYR A 317 -0.79 7.68 -1.03
C TYR A 317 0.45 8.54 -0.80
N ASP A 318 0.74 9.49 -1.68
CA ASP A 318 2.01 10.22 -1.65
C ASP A 318 1.95 11.39 -0.67
N VAL A 319 0.96 12.27 -0.80
CA VAL A 319 0.91 13.49 0.02
C VAL A 319 0.54 13.15 1.46
N VAL A 320 -0.65 12.60 1.69
CA VAL A 320 -1.12 12.31 3.04
C VAL A 320 -0.34 11.12 3.63
N GLY A 321 -0.31 9.99 2.92
CA GLY A 321 0.22 8.72 3.42
C GLY A 321 1.72 8.73 3.67
N LYS A 322 2.52 9.18 2.70
CA LYS A 322 3.99 9.17 2.79
C LYS A 322 4.59 10.42 3.43
N GLN A 323 4.01 11.61 3.19
CA GLN A 323 4.59 12.86 3.68
C GLN A 323 4.01 13.31 5.03
N PHE A 324 2.68 13.26 5.22
CA PHE A 324 2.03 13.80 6.44
C PHE A 324 1.82 12.76 7.55
N CYS A 325 1.41 11.54 7.22
CA CYS A 325 1.14 10.44 8.14
C CYS A 325 2.41 9.65 8.50
N LYS A 326 3.46 10.38 8.91
CA LYS A 326 4.76 9.85 9.30
C LYS A 326 5.37 10.71 10.40
N PRO A 327 6.17 10.15 11.34
CA PRO A 327 6.83 10.93 12.38
C PRO A 327 8.01 11.75 11.83
N THR A 328 7.69 12.82 11.08
CA THR A 328 8.66 13.68 10.39
C THR A 328 9.11 14.87 11.22
N LEU A 329 8.34 15.29 12.21
CA LEU A 329 8.75 16.33 13.17
C LEU A 329 9.71 15.70 14.18
N ALA A 330 10.99 16.04 14.07
CA ALA A 330 12.04 15.54 14.93
C ALA A 330 12.27 16.50 16.11
N ILE A 331 12.37 15.94 17.31
CA ILE A 331 12.63 16.66 18.55
C ILE A 331 14.10 16.48 18.92
N PHE A 332 14.78 17.60 19.16
CA PHE A 332 16.21 17.65 19.45
C PHE A 332 16.46 18.25 20.83
N LYS A 333 17.44 17.69 21.54
CA LYS A 333 18.01 18.26 22.76
C LYS A 333 19.42 18.75 22.48
N CYS A 334 19.76 19.93 22.99
CA CYS A 334 21.12 20.44 22.96
C CYS A 334 22.04 19.55 23.82
N ASP A 335 23.27 19.30 23.35
CA ASP A 335 24.21 18.44 24.09
C ASP A 335 24.89 19.20 25.25
N GLU A 336 24.95 20.53 25.17
CA GLU A 336 25.67 21.40 26.13
C GLU A 336 24.74 22.29 26.97
N CYS A 337 23.45 22.38 26.62
CA CYS A 337 22.46 23.22 27.30
C CYS A 337 21.13 22.48 27.47
N GLU A 338 20.19 23.04 28.23
CA GLU A 338 18.85 22.44 28.42
C GLU A 338 17.86 22.72 27.28
N HIS A 339 18.30 23.39 26.21
CA HIS A 339 17.43 23.70 25.07
C HIS A 339 16.84 22.44 24.43
N THR A 340 15.53 22.49 24.19
CA THR A 340 14.81 21.53 23.35
C THR A 340 14.15 22.29 22.21
N PHE A 341 14.25 21.78 20.99
CA PHE A 341 13.64 22.40 19.82
C PHE A 341 13.22 21.34 18.79
N LYS A 342 12.36 21.73 17.84
CA LYS A 342 11.84 20.84 16.81
C LYS A 342 12.41 21.20 15.44
N TRP A 343 12.54 20.20 14.58
CA TRP A 343 13.05 20.36 13.23
C TRP A 343 12.33 19.44 12.24
N HIS A 344 12.20 19.90 11.00
CA HIS A 344 11.48 19.21 9.93
C HIS A 344 12.16 17.92 9.41
N SER A 345 13.33 17.57 9.93
CA SER A 345 14.04 16.35 9.56
C SER A 345 14.95 15.85 10.67
N GLY A 346 15.20 14.54 10.68
CA GLY A 346 16.17 13.93 11.61
C GLY A 346 17.65 14.18 11.26
N ARG A 347 17.95 15.00 10.24
CA ARG A 347 19.31 15.24 9.76
C ARG A 347 20.02 16.41 10.44
N ASN A 348 19.29 17.21 11.24
CA ASN A 348 19.90 18.31 11.98
C ASN A 348 20.95 17.79 12.98
N LYS A 349 22.09 18.48 13.07
CA LYS A 349 23.18 18.15 14.01
C LYS A 349 23.55 19.30 14.93
N THR A 350 23.01 20.49 14.69
CA THR A 350 23.38 21.73 15.37
C THR A 350 22.23 22.19 16.25
N CYS A 351 22.52 22.68 17.46
CA CYS A 351 21.52 23.32 18.29
C CYS A 351 21.08 24.64 17.66
N GLN A 352 19.84 24.70 17.15
CA GLN A 352 19.32 25.88 16.45
C GLN A 352 19.11 27.07 17.40
N VAL A 353 18.82 26.80 18.68
CA VAL A 353 18.69 27.83 19.71
C VAL A 353 20.04 28.49 20.03
N CYS A 354 21.09 27.70 20.26
CA CYS A 354 22.44 28.21 20.48
C CYS A 354 22.99 28.94 19.24
N HIS A 355 22.75 28.38 18.05
CA HIS A 355 23.16 28.98 16.79
C HIS A 355 22.50 30.36 16.59
N ALA A 356 21.19 30.48 16.85
CA ALA A 356 20.48 31.76 16.78
C ALA A 356 20.99 32.78 17.81
N ALA A 357 21.48 32.33 18.97
CA ALA A 357 22.14 33.15 19.97
C ALA A 357 23.62 33.49 19.66
N GLY A 358 24.14 33.08 18.49
CA GLY A 358 25.51 33.32 18.06
C GLY A 358 26.56 32.36 18.64
N ILE A 359 26.14 31.35 19.41
CA ILE A 359 27.02 30.32 19.97
C ILE A 359 27.25 29.25 18.90
N LYS A 360 28.49 29.15 18.41
CA LYS A 360 28.87 28.27 17.30
C LYS A 360 29.23 26.87 17.78
N ASN A 361 29.10 25.90 16.88
CA ASN A 361 29.55 24.51 17.05
C ASN A 361 28.85 23.69 18.16
N VAL A 362 27.76 24.19 18.72
CA VAL A 362 26.98 23.44 19.71
C VAL A 362 26.14 22.38 19.01
N ARG A 363 26.35 21.11 19.39
CA ARG A 363 25.63 19.97 18.82
C ARG A 363 24.24 19.80 19.43
N ALA A 364 23.39 19.10 18.69
CA ALA A 364 22.10 18.64 19.19
C ALA A 364 21.83 17.20 18.77
N THR A 365 21.28 16.44 19.69
CA THR A 365 20.93 15.03 19.51
C THR A 365 19.43 14.88 19.35
N LYS A 366 19.01 14.10 18.36
CA LYS A 366 17.61 13.74 18.17
C LYS A 366 17.17 12.81 19.30
N ILE A 367 16.14 13.20 20.05
CA ILE A 367 15.59 12.41 21.17
C ILE A 367 14.28 11.71 20.83
N ALA A 368 13.49 12.25 19.90
CA ALA A 368 12.22 11.68 19.50
C ALA A 368 11.80 12.13 18.09
N SER A 369 10.76 11.51 17.56
CA SER A 369 9.99 12.03 16.43
C SER A 369 8.51 11.80 16.66
N VAL A 370 7.69 12.76 16.25
CA VAL A 370 6.23 12.72 16.36
C VAL A 370 5.60 13.02 15.02
N MET A 371 4.35 12.59 14.84
CA MET A 371 3.58 12.97 13.66
C MET A 371 3.25 14.46 13.74
N PRO A 372 3.36 15.21 12.62
CA PRO A 372 3.09 16.65 12.63
C PRO A 372 1.69 17.00 13.16
N CYS A 373 0.68 16.19 12.86
CA CYS A 373 -0.69 16.44 13.31
C CYS A 373 -0.91 16.28 14.83
N MET A 374 0.09 15.78 15.57
CA MET A 374 0.02 15.55 17.02
C MET A 374 0.74 16.62 17.85
N ASP A 375 1.34 17.60 17.20
CA ASP A 375 2.15 18.61 17.86
C ASP A 375 1.74 20.00 17.37
N GLU A 376 1.69 20.98 18.28
CA GLU A 376 1.31 22.36 17.96
C GLU A 376 2.26 23.02 16.95
N GLU A 377 3.54 22.60 16.93
CA GLU A 377 4.55 23.05 15.97
C GLU A 377 4.66 22.11 14.76
N GLY A 378 3.62 21.30 14.50
CA GLY A 378 3.52 20.40 13.35
C GLY A 378 3.78 21.07 12.00
N SER A 379 3.42 22.35 11.88
CA SER A 379 3.63 23.16 10.68
C SER A 379 5.08 23.20 10.21
N ILE A 380 6.06 23.11 11.13
CA ILE A 380 7.50 23.05 10.81
C ILE A 380 7.79 21.92 9.82
N ALA A 381 7.18 20.75 10.03
CA ALA A 381 7.35 19.60 9.17
C ALA A 381 6.48 19.67 7.90
N ILE A 382 5.21 20.12 8.02
CA ILE A 382 4.28 20.20 6.88
C ILE A 382 4.78 21.18 5.81
N GLN A 383 5.21 22.38 6.21
CA GLN A 383 5.70 23.41 5.28
C GLN A 383 6.98 22.99 4.54
N LYS A 384 7.74 22.05 5.11
CA LYS A 384 8.98 21.51 4.52
C LYS A 384 8.77 20.17 3.82
N SER A 385 7.53 19.69 3.73
CA SER A 385 7.18 18.53 2.89
C SER A 385 7.42 18.85 1.41
N LYS A 386 7.61 17.82 0.59
CA LYS A 386 7.81 18.00 -0.86
C LYS A 386 6.58 18.67 -1.50
N PHE A 387 5.40 18.21 -1.13
CA PHE A 387 4.12 18.75 -1.60
C PHE A 387 4.01 20.26 -1.36
N VAL A 388 4.28 20.72 -0.15
CA VAL A 388 4.15 22.16 0.18
C VAL A 388 5.31 22.98 -0.37
N SER A 389 6.56 22.49 -0.27
CA SER A 389 7.75 23.28 -0.56
C SER A 389 8.26 23.24 -2.00
N GLN A 390 7.97 22.18 -2.76
CA GLN A 390 8.46 22.00 -4.13
C GLN A 390 7.33 22.04 -5.16
N GLU A 391 6.19 21.43 -4.87
CA GLU A 391 5.06 21.38 -5.81
C GLU A 391 4.23 22.66 -5.74
N GLY A 392 4.22 23.36 -4.60
CA GLY A 392 3.72 24.73 -4.48
C GLY A 392 2.21 24.90 -4.69
N LEU A 393 1.45 23.80 -4.81
CA LEU A 393 -0.01 23.82 -5.02
C LEU A 393 -0.78 24.32 -3.79
N MET A 394 -0.24 24.11 -2.60
CA MET A 394 -0.82 24.60 -1.33
C MET A 394 0.28 25.17 -0.42
N PRO A 395 0.91 26.30 -0.78
CA PRO A 395 2.12 26.80 -0.12
C PRO A 395 1.89 27.26 1.32
N TYR A 396 0.64 27.54 1.69
CA TYR A 396 0.25 28.00 3.01
C TYR A 396 -0.26 26.89 3.93
N LEU A 397 -0.27 25.63 3.49
CA LEU A 397 -0.78 24.51 4.27
C LEU A 397 0.04 24.33 5.56
N GLN A 398 -0.63 24.42 6.71
CA GLN A 398 0.00 24.34 8.04
C GLN A 398 -0.18 22.97 8.72
N ALA A 399 -1.19 22.20 8.29
CA ALA A 399 -1.54 20.92 8.90
C ALA A 399 -2.05 19.95 7.83
N CYS A 400 -2.07 18.65 8.14
CA CYS A 400 -2.75 17.67 7.30
C CYS A 400 -4.24 18.03 7.17
N PRO A 401 -4.82 18.06 5.95
CA PRO A 401 -6.24 18.43 5.75
C PRO A 401 -7.21 17.52 6.50
N PHE A 402 -6.83 16.26 6.75
CA PHE A 402 -7.65 15.31 7.50
C PHE A 402 -7.48 15.38 9.03
N LYS A 403 -6.71 16.34 9.56
CA LYS A 403 -6.45 16.45 11.00
C LYS A 403 -7.76 16.41 11.80
N THR A 404 -8.71 17.29 11.51
CA THR A 404 -9.97 17.40 12.26
C THR A 404 -10.78 16.09 12.25
N ILE A 405 -10.82 15.41 11.10
CA ILE A 405 -11.50 14.11 10.96
C ILE A 405 -10.81 13.07 11.86
N CYS A 406 -9.49 12.96 11.77
CA CYS A 406 -8.71 12.02 12.59
C CYS A 406 -8.74 12.36 14.10
N ASP A 407 -8.93 13.63 14.49
CA ASP A 407 -9.14 14.02 15.90
C ASP A 407 -10.47 13.48 16.42
N SER A 408 -11.51 13.50 15.59
CA SER A 408 -12.86 13.02 15.97
C SER A 408 -12.97 11.50 16.14
N THR A 409 -12.03 10.73 15.60
CA THR A 409 -12.04 9.25 15.68
C THR A 409 -11.11 8.70 16.75
N ASN A 410 -10.12 9.48 17.19
CA ASN A 410 -9.02 9.02 18.04
C ASN A 410 -8.25 7.80 17.45
N LYS A 411 -8.30 7.60 16.13
CA LYS A 411 -7.70 6.44 15.42
C LYS A 411 -6.33 6.73 14.79
N ARG A 412 -5.68 7.83 15.18
CA ARG A 412 -4.43 8.33 14.56
C ARG A 412 -3.25 7.37 14.60
N PHE A 413 -3.26 6.43 15.53
CA PHE A 413 -2.20 5.45 15.73
C PHE A 413 -2.48 4.11 15.06
N LEU A 414 -3.62 3.96 14.38
CA LEU A 414 -3.88 2.75 13.62
C LEU A 414 -2.85 2.62 12.49
N GLU A 415 -2.28 1.43 12.40
CA GLU A 415 -1.39 1.01 11.34
C GLU A 415 -2.11 -0.02 10.46
N PRO A 416 -1.83 -0.04 9.16
CA PRO A 416 -2.38 -1.05 8.25
C PRO A 416 -1.81 -2.44 8.59
N PRO A 417 -2.54 -3.52 8.25
CA PRO A 417 -2.04 -4.87 8.44
C PRO A 417 -0.79 -5.09 7.59
N LYS A 418 0.08 -6.01 8.03
CA LYS A 418 1.27 -6.43 7.26
C LYS A 418 1.02 -7.79 6.63
N SER A 419 1.32 -7.91 5.33
CA SER A 419 1.26 -9.19 4.65
C SER A 419 2.44 -10.09 5.06
N ILE A 420 2.14 -11.30 5.52
CA ILE A 420 3.09 -12.41 5.72
C ILE A 420 2.70 -13.56 4.79
N SER A 421 3.53 -13.82 3.78
CA SER A 421 3.29 -14.87 2.77
C SER A 421 3.84 -16.23 3.22
N ILE A 422 3.15 -17.32 2.83
CA ILE A 422 3.57 -18.72 2.97
C ILE A 422 4.97 -18.98 2.39
N LEU A 423 5.33 -18.30 1.29
CA LEU A 423 6.60 -18.47 0.57
C LEU A 423 7.51 -17.23 0.69
N GLY A 424 7.30 -16.39 1.70
CA GLY A 424 8.10 -15.20 1.94
C GLY A 424 9.54 -15.50 2.38
N GLN A 425 10.39 -14.48 2.41
CA GLN A 425 11.79 -14.59 2.92
C GLN A 425 11.85 -15.17 4.34
N THR A 426 10.81 -14.94 5.15
CA THR A 426 10.62 -15.58 6.45
C THR A 426 10.02 -16.96 6.25
N GLY A 427 10.88 -17.97 6.04
CA GLY A 427 10.50 -19.35 5.68
C GLY A 427 9.48 -19.97 6.64
N TRP A 428 8.22 -19.98 6.21
CA TRP A 428 7.05 -20.37 7.01
C TRP A 428 6.99 -21.87 7.34
N THR A 429 7.58 -22.71 6.49
CA THR A 429 7.66 -24.17 6.67
C THR A 429 8.56 -24.61 7.84
N SER A 430 9.33 -23.69 8.43
CA SER A 430 10.19 -23.95 9.60
C SER A 430 9.66 -23.35 10.91
N ALA A 431 8.50 -22.67 10.86
CA ALA A 431 8.02 -21.84 11.95
C ALA A 431 7.22 -22.57 13.04
N TYR A 432 6.58 -23.70 12.73
CA TYR A 432 5.79 -24.46 13.70
C TYR A 432 6.60 -25.57 14.37
N ALA A 433 6.18 -25.92 15.59
CA ALA A 433 6.53 -27.18 16.21
C ALA A 433 5.35 -28.16 16.07
N GLU A 434 5.64 -29.43 15.82
CA GLU A 434 4.64 -30.46 16.07
C GLU A 434 4.28 -30.49 17.56
N LYS A 435 3.00 -30.73 17.86
CA LYS A 435 2.52 -30.86 19.23
C LYS A 435 3.41 -31.83 20.02
N ASP A 436 3.76 -31.43 21.24
CA ASP A 436 4.65 -32.16 22.17
C ASP A 436 6.13 -32.34 21.74
N LYS A 437 6.56 -31.83 20.58
CA LYS A 437 7.98 -31.90 20.14
C LYS A 437 8.80 -30.63 20.40
N GLY A 438 8.14 -29.46 20.49
CA GLY A 438 8.78 -28.16 20.72
C GLY A 438 9.77 -27.71 19.63
N GLY A 439 10.28 -26.48 19.70
CA GLY A 439 11.46 -26.05 18.93
C GLY A 439 11.26 -25.55 17.48
N GLY A 440 10.14 -24.93 17.14
CA GLY A 440 9.96 -24.19 15.87
C GLY A 440 10.35 -22.70 15.96
N GLY A 441 10.44 -21.99 14.82
CA GLY A 441 10.64 -20.53 14.83
C GLY A 441 10.59 -19.86 13.46
N LEU A 442 10.03 -18.64 13.40
CA LEU A 442 10.13 -17.79 12.22
C LEU A 442 11.58 -17.34 12.05
N MET A 443 12.32 -17.90 11.09
CA MET A 443 13.62 -17.35 10.72
C MET A 443 13.42 -16.01 10.00
N SER A 444 14.07 -14.96 10.50
CA SER A 444 14.06 -13.60 9.94
C SER A 444 15.00 -13.43 8.77
#